data_AF-C5FZ58-F1
#
_entry.id   AF-C5FZ58-F1
#
_cell.length_a   1.000
_cell.length_b   1.000
_cell.length_c   1.000
_cell.angle_alpha   90.00
_cell.angle_beta   90.00
_cell.angle_gamma   90.00
#
_symmetry.space_group_name_H-M   'P 1'
#
loop_
_entity.id
_entity.type
_entity.pdbx_description
1 polymer ?
#
loop_
_entity_poly.entity_id
_entity_poly.type
_entity_poly.pdbx_seq_one_letter_code
_entity_poly.pdbx_strand_id
1 'polypeptide(L)'
;MEGSSIFSFLRRPDPKHFFSRPASTFSKSSMPFQSPYVFTRKISQERMLGEKPPESMFAYTAGRWLHLDKLQRDARFVKFNYDRLCEKVLSLCPSAASIRSFQKLEGGFSKAFILETDSGRKLVVKFPTSVAGSAKHITNSEVATITYLQQNTKIPIPDILDWSDDPANPIGSAYIIMEHAGGILLQEAWANIPSDKKVKCIGAICTSILPITKLDFSAYGSLYFANASFLDKSKQKLSSNDEYCIGPHCRSSTYWNNNVGHDLPSYASALIDSGFARLPPANQPLSLQQQASYQGSIDRHVELLKTAQDVFPHLVQHPEIQANSSPTLFHPDLHKRNIFVSQDDPTIVTGIIDWQGASIEPAFYYADEIPDFAKIPAEGLPDSAEESLCYQAYEVGLALLAPRLGATRKIDETLLRPFRYCHRTWRDGFTPFTHELMRLKDSWGKLGFQRDCPIPTMGAEEKSFYEEQLGIYDGMLEFRRDMIEILGIEEDGWVSAERWEEVKKAHQGFNETLMDRMENDESRQELRTIWPFDQCQPRAQLHRETLIHEEYR
;
A
#
# COMPACT_ATOMS: atom_id res chain seq x y z
N MET A 1 -31.13 30.95 0.25
CA MET A 1 -29.66 31.00 0.17
C MET A 1 -29.23 29.64 -0.35
N GLU A 2 -29.36 29.45 -1.66
CA GLU A 2 -28.95 28.24 -2.35
C GLU A 2 -27.59 28.49 -3.01
N GLY A 3 -26.63 27.58 -2.80
CA GLY A 3 -25.48 27.37 -3.67
C GLY A 3 -24.36 28.41 -3.62
N SER A 4 -23.51 28.37 -2.58
CA SER A 4 -22.22 29.09 -2.56
C SER A 4 -21.07 28.21 -2.05
N SER A 5 -21.21 26.89 -2.17
CA SER A 5 -20.18 25.92 -1.80
C SER A 5 -19.45 25.41 -3.04
N ILE A 6 -18.14 25.12 -2.92
CA ILE A 6 -17.35 24.49 -3.98
C ILE A 6 -17.99 23.20 -4.49
N PHE A 7 -18.70 22.46 -3.64
CA PHE A 7 -19.38 21.23 -4.05
C PHE A 7 -20.54 21.51 -5.01
N SER A 8 -21.17 22.68 -4.94
CA SER A 8 -22.16 23.08 -5.95
C SER A 8 -21.51 23.44 -7.29
N PHE A 9 -20.28 23.98 -7.27
CA PHE A 9 -19.47 24.24 -8.47
C PHE A 9 -18.98 22.92 -9.11
N LEU A 10 -18.53 21.97 -8.29
CA LEU A 10 -18.10 20.62 -8.73
C LEU A 10 -19.27 19.71 -9.15
N ARG A 11 -20.48 19.88 -8.57
CA ARG A 11 -21.70 19.11 -8.90
C ARG A 11 -22.54 19.69 -10.05
N ARG A 12 -22.16 20.83 -10.68
CA ARG A 12 -22.95 21.35 -11.81
C ARG A 12 -23.05 20.25 -12.89
N PRO A 13 -24.21 19.99 -13.52
CA PRO A 13 -24.40 18.87 -14.47
C PRO A 13 -23.54 18.98 -15.75
N ASP A 14 -22.82 20.09 -15.89
CA ASP A 14 -22.05 20.44 -17.06
C ASP A 14 -20.57 20.75 -16.74
N PRO A 15 -19.78 19.79 -16.19
CA PRO A 15 -18.35 19.75 -16.47
C PRO A 15 -18.11 19.23 -17.91
N LYS A 16 -19.17 18.70 -18.55
CA LYS A 16 -19.17 17.99 -19.84
C LYS A 16 -18.93 18.90 -21.05
N HIS A 17 -18.96 20.22 -20.89
CA HIS A 17 -18.51 21.16 -21.91
C HIS A 17 -17.03 21.53 -21.85
N PHE A 18 -16.26 21.10 -20.83
CA PHE A 18 -14.81 21.31 -20.83
C PHE A 18 -14.05 20.13 -21.45
N PHE A 19 -14.51 18.88 -21.28
CA PHE A 19 -14.02 17.70 -22.01
C PHE A 19 -15.15 16.65 -22.14
N SER A 20 -15.25 15.97 -23.28
CA SER A 20 -16.44 15.20 -23.68
C SER A 20 -16.36 13.69 -23.35
N ARG A 21 -17.23 13.20 -22.44
CA ARG A 21 -18.19 12.05 -22.54
C ARG A 21 -18.73 11.61 -21.15
N PRO A 22 -19.86 10.86 -21.07
CA PRO A 22 -20.89 11.06 -20.03
C PRO A 22 -20.73 10.19 -18.77
N ALA A 23 -21.11 10.80 -17.63
CA ALA A 23 -21.30 10.15 -16.34
C ALA A 23 -22.50 9.19 -16.29
N SER A 24 -22.28 8.02 -15.68
CA SER A 24 -23.30 7.22 -15.00
C SER A 24 -22.75 6.75 -13.64
N THR A 25 -23.66 6.63 -12.69
CA THR A 25 -23.46 6.19 -11.29
C THR A 25 -22.78 4.82 -11.22
N PHE A 26 -21.56 4.77 -10.65
CA PHE A 26 -20.78 3.54 -10.52
C PHE A 26 -20.24 3.33 -9.10
N SER A 27 -20.09 2.05 -8.76
CA SER A 27 -19.81 1.51 -7.42
C SER A 27 -18.59 2.15 -6.76
N LYS A 28 -18.81 2.68 -5.55
CA LYS A 28 -17.78 3.21 -4.64
C LYS A 28 -16.92 2.07 -4.08
N SER A 29 -15.91 1.66 -4.84
CA SER A 29 -14.78 0.94 -4.29
C SER A 29 -13.84 1.96 -3.63
N SER A 30 -13.45 1.69 -2.38
CA SER A 30 -12.22 2.25 -1.81
C SER A 30 -11.11 2.09 -2.84
N MET A 31 -10.42 3.16 -3.20
CA MET A 31 -9.17 2.99 -3.94
C MET A 31 -8.22 2.18 -3.06
N PRO A 32 -7.79 0.97 -3.49
CA PRO A 32 -6.59 0.37 -2.92
C PRO A 32 -5.41 1.28 -3.23
N PHE A 33 -4.44 1.37 -2.31
CA PHE A 33 -3.16 2.05 -2.53
C PHE A 33 -2.48 1.42 -3.76
N GLN A 34 -2.69 1.98 -4.95
CA GLN A 34 -2.16 1.40 -6.18
C GLN A 34 -1.52 2.47 -7.04
N SER A 35 -0.20 2.52 -6.93
CA SER A 35 0.67 3.31 -7.79
C SER A 35 0.66 2.78 -9.23
N PRO A 36 0.24 3.57 -10.25
CA PRO A 36 0.33 3.19 -11.65
C PRO A 36 1.69 3.55 -12.29
N TYR A 37 2.50 4.45 -11.72
CA TYR A 37 3.77 4.91 -12.29
C TYR A 37 4.91 5.03 -11.27
N VAL A 38 5.54 3.92 -10.90
CA VAL A 38 6.89 3.98 -10.31
C VAL A 38 7.93 3.95 -11.42
N PHE A 39 8.48 5.11 -11.77
CA PHE A 39 9.69 5.18 -12.59
C PHE A 39 10.91 4.89 -11.73
N THR A 40 11.50 3.70 -11.89
CA THR A 40 12.86 3.43 -11.40
C THR A 40 13.86 4.20 -12.27
N ARG A 41 14.36 5.34 -11.77
CA ARG A 41 15.45 6.06 -12.44
C ARG A 41 16.74 5.24 -12.32
N LYS A 42 17.27 4.78 -13.45
CA LYS A 42 18.57 4.09 -13.52
C LYS A 42 19.68 5.14 -13.44
N ILE A 43 20.34 5.25 -12.29
CA ILE A 43 21.60 6.00 -12.18
C ILE A 43 22.72 4.98 -12.12
N SER A 44 23.45 4.83 -13.22
CA SER A 44 24.67 4.01 -13.30
C SER A 44 25.88 4.90 -13.01
N GLN A 45 26.69 4.53 -12.02
CA GLN A 45 28.00 5.16 -11.78
C GLN A 45 29.08 4.09 -11.87
N GLU A 46 30.06 4.30 -12.76
CA GLU A 46 31.34 3.60 -12.70
C GLU A 46 32.19 4.30 -11.65
N ARG A 47 32.75 3.54 -10.70
CA ARG A 47 33.44 4.13 -9.56
C ARG A 47 34.56 3.26 -9.04
N MET A 48 35.71 3.87 -8.78
CA MET A 48 36.88 3.22 -8.22
C MET A 48 36.81 3.19 -6.68
N LEU A 49 37.29 2.10 -6.07
CA LEU A 49 37.42 1.95 -4.61
C LEU A 49 38.29 3.09 -4.02
N GLY A 50 37.82 3.70 -2.92
CA GLY A 50 38.58 4.73 -2.17
C GLY A 50 38.18 6.20 -2.41
N GLU A 51 37.32 6.50 -3.39
CA GLU A 51 36.74 7.84 -3.50
C GLU A 51 35.62 8.03 -2.44
N LYS A 52 35.28 9.27 -2.05
CA LYS A 52 34.12 9.57 -1.17
C LYS A 52 32.78 9.52 -1.92
N PRO A 53 31.80 8.67 -1.54
CA PRO A 53 30.55 8.52 -2.29
C PRO A 53 29.81 9.85 -2.43
N PRO A 54 29.25 10.16 -3.61
CA PRO A 54 28.44 11.36 -3.75
C PRO A 54 27.19 11.25 -2.87
N GLU A 55 26.73 12.38 -2.34
CA GLU A 55 25.53 12.41 -1.49
C GLU A 55 24.28 11.85 -2.19
N SER A 56 24.23 11.98 -3.52
CA SER A 56 23.17 11.42 -4.36
C SER A 56 23.06 9.89 -4.27
N MET A 57 24.08 9.17 -3.78
CA MET A 57 23.99 7.73 -3.51
C MET A 57 23.04 7.43 -2.34
N PHE A 58 23.03 8.30 -1.33
CA PHE A 58 22.27 8.13 -0.09
C PHE A 58 20.91 8.84 -0.15
N ALA A 59 20.86 10.00 -0.80
CA ALA A 59 19.65 10.80 -0.93
C ALA A 59 18.63 10.18 -1.89
N TYR A 60 17.35 10.50 -1.69
CA TYR A 60 16.29 10.18 -2.64
C TYR A 60 16.33 11.13 -3.85
N THR A 61 16.42 10.57 -5.05
CA THR A 61 16.64 11.32 -6.31
C THR A 61 15.73 10.91 -7.46
N ALA A 62 14.96 9.83 -7.33
CA ALA A 62 14.06 9.35 -8.37
C ALA A 62 12.88 10.30 -8.63
N GLY A 63 12.46 11.06 -7.61
CA GLY A 63 11.32 11.95 -7.72
C GLY A 63 11.20 12.95 -6.56
N ARG A 64 10.07 13.64 -6.56
CA ARG A 64 9.70 14.76 -5.70
C ARG A 64 8.22 14.62 -5.34
N TRP A 65 7.79 15.25 -4.26
CA TRP A 65 6.37 15.23 -3.86
C TRP A 65 5.77 16.62 -3.89
N LEU A 66 4.54 16.75 -4.38
CA LEU A 66 3.78 17.99 -4.27
C LEU A 66 3.41 18.32 -2.81
N HIS A 67 3.37 17.30 -1.94
CA HIS A 67 3.16 17.39 -0.51
C HIS A 67 4.42 16.99 0.28
N LEU A 68 4.88 17.86 1.17
CA LEU A 68 6.00 17.64 2.09
C LEU A 68 7.33 17.23 1.42
N ASP A 69 7.62 17.71 0.20
CA ASP A 69 8.76 17.29 -0.65
C ASP A 69 10.08 17.05 0.11
N LYS A 70 10.53 18.05 0.88
CA LYS A 70 11.80 17.97 1.60
C LYS A 70 11.76 16.85 2.63
N LEU A 71 10.71 16.79 3.43
CA LEU A 71 10.54 15.78 4.47
C LEU A 71 10.42 14.37 3.85
N GLN A 72 9.68 14.21 2.74
CA GLN A 72 9.52 12.92 2.05
C GLN A 72 10.86 12.39 1.53
N ARG A 73 11.73 13.28 1.05
CA ARG A 73 13.10 12.92 0.61
C ARG A 73 14.03 12.63 1.77
N ASP A 74 13.98 13.44 2.83
CA ASP A 74 14.81 13.25 4.02
C ASP A 74 14.49 11.92 4.71
N ALA A 75 13.21 11.54 4.81
CA ALA A 75 12.76 10.26 5.34
C ALA A 75 13.17 9.04 4.48
N ARG A 76 13.62 9.26 3.23
CA ARG A 76 14.11 8.22 2.32
C ARG A 76 15.62 8.27 2.09
N PHE A 77 16.31 9.05 2.90
CA PHE A 77 17.77 9.05 2.98
C PHE A 77 18.24 7.77 3.68
N VAL A 78 19.22 7.07 3.08
CA VAL A 78 19.82 5.87 3.67
C VAL A 78 21.32 6.05 3.68
N LYS A 79 21.91 6.13 4.87
CA LYS A 79 23.37 6.18 5.05
C LYS A 79 23.93 4.77 5.20
N PHE A 80 25.01 4.48 4.50
CA PHE A 80 25.77 3.23 4.67
C PHE A 80 27.23 3.43 4.27
N ASN A 81 28.10 2.51 4.67
CA ASN A 81 29.50 2.46 4.30
C ASN A 81 29.67 1.68 2.98
N TYR A 82 29.97 2.42 1.90
CA TYR A 82 30.12 1.86 0.56
C TYR A 82 31.27 0.84 0.48
N ASP A 83 32.44 1.15 1.02
CA ASP A 83 33.61 0.25 0.92
C ASP A 83 33.35 -1.07 1.64
N ARG A 84 32.72 -1.02 2.83
CA ARG A 84 32.31 -2.23 3.57
C ARG A 84 31.24 -3.03 2.84
N LEU A 85 30.33 -2.37 2.12
CA LEU A 85 29.37 -3.06 1.27
C LEU A 85 30.08 -3.78 0.12
N CYS A 86 31.01 -3.11 -0.55
CA CYS A 86 31.80 -3.71 -1.63
C CYS A 86 32.61 -4.91 -1.16
N GLU A 87 33.31 -4.81 -0.03
CA GLU A 87 34.04 -5.92 0.60
C GLU A 87 33.11 -7.11 0.85
N LYS A 88 31.93 -6.87 1.43
CA LYS A 88 30.93 -7.91 1.69
C LYS A 88 30.46 -8.57 0.39
N VAL A 89 30.10 -7.79 -0.63
CA VAL A 89 29.63 -8.32 -1.92
C VAL A 89 30.69 -9.18 -2.61
N LEU A 90 31.95 -8.73 -2.61
CA LEU A 90 33.07 -9.49 -3.18
C LEU A 90 33.33 -10.78 -2.39
N SER A 91 33.16 -10.77 -1.06
CA SER A 91 33.29 -11.99 -0.25
C SER A 91 32.24 -13.06 -0.60
N LEU A 92 31.08 -12.65 -1.11
CA LEU A 92 30.00 -13.55 -1.57
C LEU A 92 30.20 -14.01 -3.03
N CYS A 93 31.18 -13.45 -3.73
CA CYS A 93 31.49 -13.73 -5.13
C CYS A 93 32.99 -14.05 -5.30
N PRO A 94 33.46 -15.24 -4.89
CA PRO A 94 34.90 -15.56 -4.91
C PRO A 94 35.58 -15.50 -6.29
N SER A 95 34.78 -15.56 -7.37
CA SER A 95 35.26 -15.42 -8.75
C SER A 95 35.44 -13.96 -9.20
N ALA A 96 35.01 -12.98 -8.40
CA ALA A 96 35.10 -11.56 -8.70
C ALA A 96 36.24 -10.90 -7.93
N ALA A 97 36.96 -9.98 -8.59
CA ALA A 97 37.98 -9.15 -7.95
C ALA A 97 37.51 -7.71 -7.72
N SER A 98 36.49 -7.26 -8.46
CA SER A 98 36.00 -5.89 -8.42
C SER A 98 34.52 -5.78 -8.77
N ILE A 99 33.90 -4.67 -8.37
CA ILE A 99 32.56 -4.28 -8.78
C ILE A 99 32.68 -3.38 -10.00
N ARG A 100 32.07 -3.81 -11.11
CA ARG A 100 32.10 -3.13 -12.40
C ARG A 100 31.08 -1.99 -12.46
N SER A 101 29.87 -2.24 -11.98
CA SER A 101 28.81 -1.24 -12.01
C SER A 101 27.95 -1.27 -10.75
N PHE A 102 27.42 -0.09 -10.41
CA PHE A 102 26.55 0.12 -9.26
C PHE A 102 25.38 0.99 -9.71
N GLN A 103 24.20 0.39 -9.80
CA GLN A 103 22.99 1.04 -10.28
C GLN A 103 21.99 1.22 -9.13
N LYS A 104 21.62 2.46 -8.85
CA LYS A 104 20.60 2.77 -7.84
C LYS A 104 19.18 2.60 -8.39
N LEU A 105 18.31 2.01 -7.58
CA LEU A 105 16.86 1.91 -7.74
C LEU A 105 16.19 2.43 -6.46
N GLU A 106 15.18 3.27 -6.59
CA GLU A 106 14.55 3.91 -5.42
C GLU A 106 13.04 3.69 -5.45
N GLY A 107 12.52 3.01 -4.42
CA GLY A 107 11.09 2.87 -4.16
C GLY A 107 10.64 3.75 -2.99
N GLY A 108 9.35 3.63 -2.63
CA GLY A 108 8.77 4.36 -1.51
C GLY A 108 9.32 3.92 -0.14
N PHE A 109 9.48 2.61 0.05
CA PHE A 109 9.82 2.00 1.35
C PHE A 109 11.26 1.47 1.42
N SER A 110 11.93 1.29 0.29
CA SER A 110 13.29 0.75 0.23
C SER A 110 14.11 1.41 -0.87
N LYS A 111 15.43 1.42 -0.65
CA LYS A 111 16.43 1.77 -1.66
C LYS A 111 17.17 0.49 -2.07
N ALA A 112 17.16 0.16 -3.35
CA ALA A 112 17.81 -1.01 -3.88
C ALA A 112 18.98 -0.62 -4.80
N PHE A 113 19.98 -1.47 -4.88
CA PHE A 113 21.14 -1.28 -5.74
C PHE A 113 21.40 -2.57 -6.51
N ILE A 114 21.47 -2.48 -7.83
CA ILE A 114 21.96 -3.59 -8.66
C ILE A 114 23.47 -3.41 -8.82
N LEU A 115 24.22 -4.43 -8.40
CA LEU A 115 25.67 -4.47 -8.53
C LEU A 115 26.04 -5.52 -9.57
N GLU A 116 26.95 -5.18 -10.48
CA GLU A 116 27.57 -6.13 -11.41
C GLU A 116 29.05 -6.27 -11.07
N THR A 117 29.52 -7.50 -10.87
CA THR A 117 30.94 -7.81 -10.67
C THR A 117 31.69 -7.89 -12.00
N ASP A 118 33.02 -7.83 -11.97
CA ASP A 118 33.87 -8.10 -13.14
C ASP A 118 33.72 -9.53 -13.71
N SER A 119 33.28 -10.49 -12.89
CA SER A 119 32.88 -11.83 -13.34
C SER A 119 31.51 -11.87 -14.04
N GLY A 120 30.80 -10.74 -14.13
CA GLY A 120 29.48 -10.63 -14.77
C GLY A 120 28.30 -11.05 -13.88
N ARG A 121 28.54 -11.40 -12.61
CA ARG A 121 27.46 -11.75 -11.66
C ARG A 121 26.72 -10.49 -11.25
N LYS A 122 25.38 -10.56 -11.24
CA LYS A 122 24.50 -9.48 -10.79
C LYS A 122 23.88 -9.80 -9.44
N LEU A 123 23.93 -8.84 -8.53
CA LEU A 123 23.36 -8.93 -7.18
C LEU A 123 22.47 -7.72 -6.91
N VAL A 124 21.51 -7.89 -6.02
CA VAL A 124 20.68 -6.80 -5.50
C VAL A 124 21.00 -6.59 -4.03
N VAL A 125 21.29 -5.35 -3.66
CA VAL A 125 21.43 -4.93 -2.26
C VAL A 125 20.26 -4.01 -1.93
N LYS A 126 19.43 -4.38 -0.95
CA LYS A 126 18.26 -3.62 -0.53
C LYS A 126 18.43 -3.07 0.88
N PHE A 127 18.08 -1.81 1.06
CA PHE A 127 18.07 -1.11 2.34
C PHE A 127 16.66 -0.56 2.63
N PRO A 128 16.07 -0.83 3.81
CA PRO A 128 14.82 -0.20 4.20
C PRO A 128 15.02 1.31 4.44
N THR A 129 14.03 2.13 4.09
CA THR A 129 13.96 3.54 4.49
C THR A 129 13.25 3.67 5.83
N SER A 130 13.34 4.83 6.49
CA SER A 130 12.61 5.04 7.76
C SER A 130 11.09 5.13 7.56
N VAL A 131 10.63 5.28 6.32
CA VAL A 131 9.20 5.24 5.95
C VAL A 131 8.63 3.82 6.07
N ALA A 132 9.45 2.78 5.88
CA ALA A 132 9.02 1.39 6.02
C ALA A 132 8.72 0.99 7.47
N GLY A 133 9.13 1.81 8.45
CA GLY A 133 9.02 1.50 9.88
C GLY A 133 10.34 0.96 10.45
N SER A 134 10.23 0.07 11.44
CA SER A 134 11.41 -0.47 12.12
C SER A 134 12.25 -1.33 11.19
N ALA A 135 13.45 -0.85 10.82
CA ALA A 135 14.39 -1.61 9.98
C ALA A 135 14.63 -3.04 10.49
N LYS A 136 14.70 -3.21 11.82
CA LYS A 136 14.86 -4.55 12.45
C LYS A 136 13.71 -5.48 12.09
N HIS A 137 12.47 -5.02 12.26
CA HIS A 137 11.29 -5.82 12.00
C HIS A 137 11.14 -6.09 10.49
N ILE A 138 11.25 -5.05 9.68
CA ILE A 138 11.08 -5.14 8.22
C ILE A 138 12.10 -6.08 7.59
N THR A 139 13.38 -5.90 7.89
CA THR A 139 14.44 -6.73 7.30
C THR A 139 14.36 -8.18 7.77
N ASN A 140 14.21 -8.42 9.08
CA ASN A 140 14.11 -9.79 9.59
C ASN A 140 12.89 -10.52 9.03
N SER A 141 11.74 -9.84 9.00
CA SER A 141 10.49 -10.44 8.55
C SER A 141 10.49 -10.76 7.05
N GLU A 142 11.03 -9.86 6.23
CA GLU A 142 11.15 -10.10 4.81
C GLU A 142 12.05 -11.30 4.52
N VAL A 143 13.23 -11.37 5.16
CA VAL A 143 14.14 -12.50 4.96
C VAL A 143 13.52 -13.80 5.48
N ALA A 144 12.91 -13.79 6.66
CA ALA A 144 12.23 -14.96 7.21
C ALA A 144 11.12 -15.47 6.28
N THR A 145 10.33 -14.56 5.70
CA THR A 145 9.28 -14.90 4.73
C THR A 145 9.88 -15.53 3.48
N ILE A 146 10.89 -14.92 2.87
CA ILE A 146 11.54 -15.43 1.66
C ILE A 146 12.12 -16.83 1.92
N THR A 147 12.91 -17.00 2.98
CA THR A 147 13.53 -18.30 3.29
C THR A 147 12.48 -19.36 3.61
N TYR A 148 11.42 -19.03 4.36
CA TYR A 148 10.33 -19.96 4.65
C TYR A 148 9.63 -20.41 3.35
N LEU A 149 9.35 -19.48 2.44
CA LEU A 149 8.74 -19.80 1.15
C LEU A 149 9.65 -20.68 0.28
N GLN A 150 10.95 -20.39 0.21
CA GLN A 150 11.92 -21.19 -0.55
C GLN A 150 12.04 -22.62 0.00
N GLN A 151 11.98 -22.79 1.32
CA GLN A 151 12.03 -24.11 1.96
C GLN A 151 10.75 -24.92 1.73
N ASN A 152 9.57 -24.28 1.72
CA ASN A 152 8.29 -24.97 1.76
C ASN A 152 7.52 -24.95 0.43
N THR A 153 8.00 -24.22 -0.58
CA THR A 153 7.32 -24.07 -1.87
C THR A 153 8.27 -24.15 -3.06
N LYS A 154 7.75 -23.98 -4.28
CA LYS A 154 8.52 -23.90 -5.54
C LYS A 154 8.36 -22.54 -6.22
N ILE A 155 8.01 -21.52 -5.45
CA ILE A 155 7.85 -20.17 -5.98
C ILE A 155 9.21 -19.65 -6.41
N PRO A 156 9.34 -19.09 -7.63
CA PRO A 156 10.60 -18.52 -8.06
C PRO A 156 10.84 -17.23 -7.28
N ILE A 157 11.72 -17.27 -6.29
CA ILE A 157 12.14 -16.12 -5.48
C ILE A 157 13.67 -16.10 -5.50
N PRO A 158 14.33 -14.96 -5.80
CA PRO A 158 15.80 -14.89 -5.78
C PRO A 158 16.40 -15.28 -4.43
N ASP A 159 17.55 -15.97 -4.46
CA ASP A 159 18.20 -16.45 -3.24
C ASP A 159 18.76 -15.30 -2.39
N ILE A 160 18.55 -15.40 -1.08
CA ILE A 160 19.21 -14.52 -0.10
C ILE A 160 20.65 -14.99 0.07
N LEU A 161 21.60 -14.06 -0.12
CA LEU A 161 23.03 -14.35 -0.04
C LEU A 161 23.63 -13.92 1.30
N ASP A 162 23.19 -12.78 1.84
CA ASP A 162 23.62 -12.25 3.14
C ASP A 162 22.63 -11.16 3.58
N TRP A 163 22.48 -10.93 4.89
CA TRP A 163 21.60 -9.89 5.39
C TRP A 163 21.98 -9.50 6.82
N SER A 164 21.52 -8.33 7.26
CA SER A 164 21.61 -7.90 8.65
C SER A 164 20.45 -6.97 8.98
N ASP A 165 19.75 -7.24 10.06
CA ASP A 165 18.71 -6.37 10.62
C ASP A 165 19.26 -5.37 11.66
N ASP A 166 20.51 -5.52 12.09
CA ASP A 166 21.18 -4.65 13.06
C ASP A 166 22.06 -3.60 12.37
N PRO A 167 21.72 -2.31 12.42
CA PRO A 167 22.52 -1.25 11.80
C PRO A 167 23.91 -1.05 12.45
N ALA A 168 24.21 -1.70 13.58
CA ALA A 168 25.55 -1.68 14.17
C ALA A 168 26.59 -2.51 13.39
N ASN A 169 26.17 -3.25 12.36
CA ASN A 169 27.07 -3.99 11.48
C ASN A 169 28.05 -3.06 10.72
N PRO A 170 29.16 -3.58 10.15
CA PRO A 170 30.16 -2.75 9.47
C PRO A 170 29.67 -1.89 8.29
N ILE A 171 28.58 -2.29 7.61
CA ILE A 171 27.95 -1.50 6.54
C ILE A 171 27.18 -0.30 7.14
N GLY A 172 26.80 -0.36 8.42
CA GLY A 172 26.20 0.77 9.14
C GLY A 172 24.71 0.99 8.86
N SER A 173 24.03 0.00 8.27
CA SER A 173 22.60 0.00 7.99
C SER A 173 22.06 -1.42 7.94
N ALA A 174 20.78 -1.62 8.19
CA ALA A 174 20.13 -2.90 7.90
C ALA A 174 20.10 -3.13 6.37
N TYR A 175 20.32 -4.36 5.92
CA TYR A 175 20.37 -4.68 4.50
C TYR A 175 19.96 -6.12 4.20
N ILE A 176 19.61 -6.35 2.94
CA ILE A 176 19.45 -7.67 2.33
C ILE A 176 20.28 -7.70 1.05
N ILE A 177 21.20 -8.65 0.92
CA ILE A 177 21.92 -8.97 -0.32
C ILE A 177 21.30 -10.24 -0.88
N MET A 178 20.84 -10.18 -2.12
CA MET A 178 20.18 -11.29 -2.80
C MET A 178 20.62 -11.39 -4.27
N GLU A 179 20.33 -12.51 -4.90
CA GLU A 179 20.51 -12.66 -6.33
C GLU A 179 19.63 -11.70 -7.12
N HIS A 180 20.11 -11.27 -8.29
CA HIS A 180 19.27 -10.54 -9.22
C HIS A 180 18.31 -11.52 -9.91
N ALA A 181 17.00 -11.21 -9.91
CA ALA A 181 16.00 -12.03 -10.59
C ALA A 181 16.32 -12.20 -12.08
N GLY A 182 16.25 -13.43 -12.59
CA GLY A 182 16.45 -13.71 -14.01
C GLY A 182 15.24 -13.30 -14.86
N GLY A 183 15.46 -13.03 -16.15
CA GLY A 183 14.39 -12.67 -17.09
C GLY A 183 14.20 -11.15 -17.26
N ILE A 184 13.03 -10.77 -17.77
CA ILE A 184 12.60 -9.39 -17.97
C ILE A 184 11.44 -9.05 -17.04
N LEU A 185 11.38 -7.80 -16.58
CA LEU A 185 10.28 -7.34 -15.74
C LEU A 185 8.96 -7.38 -16.52
N LEU A 186 7.91 -7.94 -15.94
CA LEU A 186 6.61 -8.06 -16.59
C LEU A 186 6.06 -6.68 -17.00
N GLN A 187 6.29 -5.65 -16.17
CA GLN A 187 5.95 -4.27 -16.48
C GLN A 187 6.57 -3.78 -17.81
N GLU A 188 7.83 -4.14 -18.08
CA GLU A 188 8.55 -3.75 -19.30
C GLU A 188 8.06 -4.54 -20.51
N ALA A 189 7.70 -5.82 -20.32
CA ALA A 189 7.25 -6.70 -21.38
C ALA A 189 5.76 -6.53 -21.76
N TRP A 190 4.89 -6.16 -20.80
CA TRP A 190 3.44 -6.32 -20.88
C TRP A 190 2.79 -5.75 -22.14
N ALA A 191 3.18 -4.54 -22.53
CA ALA A 191 2.62 -3.87 -23.71
C ALA A 191 2.87 -4.64 -25.01
N ASN A 192 3.94 -5.45 -25.06
CA ASN A 192 4.35 -6.20 -26.24
C ASN A 192 3.91 -7.67 -26.22
N ILE A 193 3.29 -8.15 -25.12
CA ILE A 193 2.80 -9.53 -25.03
C ILE A 193 1.44 -9.64 -25.76
N PRO A 194 1.27 -10.59 -26.70
CA PRO A 194 -0.03 -10.86 -27.33
C PRO A 194 -1.11 -11.25 -26.32
N SER A 195 -2.37 -10.90 -26.57
CA SER A 195 -3.48 -11.07 -25.62
C SER A 195 -3.67 -12.53 -25.17
N ASP A 196 -3.53 -13.51 -26.07
CA ASP A 196 -3.64 -14.94 -25.71
C ASP A 196 -2.50 -15.39 -24.78
N LYS A 197 -1.32 -14.79 -24.94
CA LYS A 197 -0.15 -15.03 -24.09
C LYS A 197 -0.27 -14.30 -22.75
N LYS A 198 -0.93 -13.13 -22.67
CA LYS A 198 -1.24 -12.47 -21.39
C LYS A 198 -2.11 -13.34 -20.50
N VAL A 199 -3.17 -13.93 -21.06
CA VAL A 199 -4.05 -14.88 -20.33
C VAL A 199 -3.25 -16.07 -19.80
N LYS A 200 -2.37 -16.66 -20.62
CA LYS A 200 -1.50 -17.78 -20.19
C LYS A 200 -0.48 -17.34 -19.13
N CYS A 201 0.08 -16.14 -19.25
CA CYS A 201 0.98 -15.54 -18.27
C CYS A 201 0.28 -15.38 -16.92
N ILE A 202 -0.95 -14.85 -16.89
CA ILE A 202 -1.77 -14.76 -15.67
C ILE A 202 -2.00 -16.14 -15.05
N GLY A 203 -2.33 -17.15 -15.89
CA GLY A 203 -2.42 -18.53 -15.43
C GLY A 203 -1.14 -19.05 -14.78
N ALA A 204 0.03 -18.72 -15.34
CA ALA A 204 1.34 -19.08 -14.79
C ALA A 204 1.67 -18.33 -13.48
N ILE A 205 1.24 -17.08 -13.33
CA ILE A 205 1.34 -16.31 -12.08
C ILE A 205 0.48 -16.96 -10.99
N CYS A 206 -0.80 -17.26 -11.28
CA CYS A 206 -1.70 -17.94 -10.35
C CYS A 206 -1.17 -19.34 -9.96
N THR A 207 -0.59 -20.07 -10.91
CA THR A 207 0.05 -21.37 -10.66
C THR A 207 1.30 -21.22 -9.78
N SER A 208 2.09 -20.17 -10.00
CA SER A 208 3.28 -19.87 -9.20
C SER A 208 2.92 -19.58 -7.74
N ILE A 209 1.84 -18.84 -7.46
CA ILE A 209 1.47 -18.48 -6.08
C ILE A 209 0.62 -19.54 -5.36
N LEU A 210 0.03 -20.50 -6.08
CA LEU A 210 -0.79 -21.58 -5.53
C LEU A 210 -0.15 -22.26 -4.29
N PRO A 211 1.13 -22.66 -4.30
CA PRO A 211 1.75 -23.31 -3.15
C PRO A 211 1.64 -22.54 -1.83
N ILE A 212 1.62 -21.19 -1.85
CA ILE A 212 1.45 -20.38 -0.63
C ILE A 212 0.11 -20.68 0.03
N THR A 213 -0.95 -20.84 -0.75
CA THR A 213 -2.31 -21.05 -0.24
C THR A 213 -2.50 -22.38 0.48
N LYS A 214 -1.53 -23.30 0.32
CA LYS A 214 -1.46 -24.60 0.98
C LYS A 214 -0.63 -24.57 2.27
N LEU A 215 0.03 -23.46 2.57
CA LEU A 215 0.73 -23.28 3.83
C LEU A 215 -0.31 -23.01 4.92
N ASP A 216 -0.14 -23.68 6.06
CA ASP A 216 -1.02 -23.51 7.22
C ASP A 216 -0.27 -22.77 8.33
N PHE A 217 -0.94 -21.80 8.92
CA PHE A 217 -0.43 -20.98 10.01
C PHE A 217 -1.42 -21.00 11.18
N SER A 218 -0.92 -20.86 12.40
CA SER A 218 -1.73 -20.93 13.62
C SER A 218 -2.21 -19.57 14.13
N ALA A 219 -1.78 -18.48 13.52
CA ALA A 219 -2.06 -17.11 13.97
C ALA A 219 -1.90 -16.10 12.83
N TYR A 220 -2.35 -14.87 13.08
CA TYR A 220 -2.16 -13.71 12.20
C TYR A 220 -0.99 -12.85 12.68
N GLY A 221 -0.16 -12.39 11.77
CA GLY A 221 1.12 -11.75 12.08
C GLY A 221 2.06 -11.71 10.88
N SER A 222 3.24 -11.14 11.04
CA SER A 222 4.32 -11.34 10.07
C SER A 222 5.23 -12.49 10.51
N LEU A 223 5.85 -13.18 9.55
CA LEU A 223 6.86 -14.21 9.83
C LEU A 223 8.17 -13.56 10.24
N TYR A 224 8.88 -14.18 11.18
CA TYR A 224 10.22 -13.81 11.64
C TYR A 224 11.04 -15.07 11.96
N PHE A 225 12.36 -14.92 12.08
CA PHE A 225 13.17 -15.97 12.70
C PHE A 225 12.88 -16.08 14.20
N ALA A 226 12.70 -17.30 14.69
CA ALA A 226 12.36 -17.57 16.08
C ALA A 226 13.45 -17.13 17.06
N ASN A 227 14.71 -17.02 16.61
CA ASN A 227 15.84 -16.52 17.40
C ASN A 227 15.95 -14.98 17.45
N ALA A 228 15.08 -14.24 16.75
CA ALA A 228 15.07 -12.78 16.78
C ALA A 228 14.82 -12.29 18.22
N SER A 229 15.83 -11.63 18.80
CA SER A 229 15.89 -11.25 20.22
C SER A 229 15.09 -9.98 20.54
N PHE A 230 14.78 -9.17 19.53
CA PHE A 230 14.00 -7.95 19.68
C PHE A 230 12.48 -8.19 19.72
N LEU A 231 12.03 -9.42 19.39
CA LEU A 231 10.63 -9.80 19.47
C LEU A 231 10.23 -10.10 20.92
N ASP A 232 9.03 -9.67 21.29
CA ASP A 232 8.44 -9.97 22.60
C ASP A 232 8.14 -11.47 22.76
N LYS A 233 7.94 -11.91 24.01
CA LYS A 233 7.54 -13.25 24.41
C LYS A 233 6.18 -13.68 23.85
N SER A 234 5.37 -12.75 23.34
CA SER A 234 4.07 -13.03 22.70
C SER A 234 4.19 -13.68 21.32
N LYS A 235 5.40 -13.78 20.74
CA LYS A 235 5.63 -14.48 19.46
C LYS A 235 5.22 -15.94 19.53
N GLN A 236 4.66 -16.45 18.44
CA GLN A 236 4.24 -17.84 18.33
C GLN A 236 5.15 -18.62 17.38
N LYS A 237 5.88 -19.60 17.88
CA LYS A 237 6.65 -20.50 17.00
C LYS A 237 5.72 -21.29 16.10
N LEU A 238 6.13 -21.53 14.85
CA LEU A 238 5.39 -22.41 13.97
C LEU A 238 5.54 -23.86 14.45
N SER A 239 4.44 -24.61 14.43
CA SER A 239 4.46 -26.05 14.76
C SER A 239 5.15 -26.89 13.69
N SER A 240 5.15 -26.41 12.44
CA SER A 240 5.77 -27.06 11.29
C SER A 240 7.30 -26.87 11.23
N ASN A 241 7.82 -25.75 11.74
CA ASN A 241 9.23 -25.43 11.74
C ASN A 241 9.57 -24.42 12.86
N ASP A 242 10.31 -24.84 13.87
CA ASP A 242 10.63 -24.04 15.05
C ASP A 242 11.73 -22.98 14.83
N GLU A 243 12.34 -22.96 13.63
CA GLU A 243 13.21 -21.89 13.14
C GLU A 243 12.43 -20.58 12.94
N TYR A 244 11.12 -20.65 12.71
CA TYR A 244 10.27 -19.51 12.42
C TYR A 244 9.22 -19.26 13.50
N CYS A 245 8.79 -18.02 13.60
CA CYS A 245 7.68 -17.61 14.44
C CYS A 245 6.82 -16.54 13.77
N ILE A 246 5.58 -16.45 14.22
CA ILE A 246 4.64 -15.40 13.91
C ILE A 246 4.77 -14.33 15.00
N GLY A 247 5.08 -13.11 14.58
CA GLY A 247 5.24 -11.94 15.44
C GLY A 247 4.29 -10.81 15.05
N PRO A 248 4.57 -9.58 15.50
CA PRO A 248 3.85 -8.37 15.10
C PRO A 248 3.71 -8.22 13.59
N HIS A 249 2.73 -7.43 13.12
CA HIS A 249 2.65 -7.13 11.69
C HIS A 249 3.66 -6.04 11.30
N CYS A 250 4.35 -6.27 10.19
CA CYS A 250 5.29 -5.35 9.58
C CYS A 250 4.65 -4.35 8.62
N ARG A 251 3.41 -4.59 8.16
CA ARG A 251 2.76 -3.75 7.14
C ARG A 251 2.39 -2.39 7.77
N SER A 252 2.90 -1.30 7.19
CA SER A 252 2.77 0.07 7.72
C SER A 252 1.32 0.50 7.97
N SER A 253 0.40 0.07 7.11
CA SER A 253 -1.03 0.38 7.22
C SER A 253 -1.76 -0.34 8.36
N THR A 254 -1.19 -1.38 8.95
CA THR A 254 -1.79 -2.23 10.00
C THR A 254 -0.86 -2.41 11.19
N TYR A 255 0.15 -1.55 11.34
CA TYR A 255 1.16 -1.69 12.39
C TYR A 255 0.49 -1.72 13.77
N TRP A 256 0.47 -2.91 14.36
CA TRP A 256 -0.06 -3.16 15.69
C TRP A 256 0.88 -2.61 16.75
N ASN A 257 0.37 -2.40 17.97
CA ASN A 257 1.16 -2.22 19.19
C ASN A 257 1.97 -3.49 19.57
N ASN A 258 2.64 -4.12 18.61
CA ASN A 258 3.46 -5.33 18.75
C ASN A 258 2.73 -6.61 19.19
N ASN A 259 1.42 -6.75 18.90
CA ASN A 259 0.63 -7.92 19.28
C ASN A 259 0.40 -8.91 18.13
N VAL A 260 0.31 -10.20 18.47
CA VAL A 260 0.00 -11.31 17.57
C VAL A 260 -1.50 -11.61 17.64
N GLY A 261 -2.15 -11.77 16.48
CA GLY A 261 -3.56 -12.18 16.42
C GLY A 261 -3.67 -13.69 16.58
N HIS A 262 -3.92 -14.18 17.80
CA HIS A 262 -4.01 -15.62 18.07
C HIS A 262 -5.20 -16.31 17.39
N ASP A 263 -6.31 -15.60 17.27
CA ASP A 263 -7.55 -16.05 16.66
C ASP A 263 -8.30 -14.86 16.05
N LEU A 264 -9.42 -15.14 15.37
CA LEU A 264 -10.18 -14.12 14.67
C LEU A 264 -10.75 -13.03 15.60
N PRO A 265 -11.30 -13.34 16.80
CA PRO A 265 -11.68 -12.32 17.76
C PRO A 265 -10.52 -11.41 18.21
N SER A 266 -9.35 -11.99 18.51
CA SER A 266 -8.17 -11.22 18.91
C SER A 266 -7.67 -10.34 17.76
N TYR A 267 -7.70 -10.84 16.53
CA TYR A 267 -7.40 -10.06 15.33
C TYR A 267 -8.37 -8.88 15.16
N ALA A 268 -9.67 -9.13 15.28
CA ALA A 268 -10.70 -8.12 15.18
C ALA A 268 -10.58 -7.04 16.28
N SER A 269 -10.31 -7.46 17.52
CA SER A 269 -10.04 -6.53 18.63
C SER A 269 -8.80 -5.69 18.37
N ALA A 270 -7.73 -6.32 17.86
CA ALA A 270 -6.51 -5.60 17.52
C ALA A 270 -6.83 -4.48 16.52
N LEU A 271 -7.62 -4.73 15.46
CA LEU A 271 -7.98 -3.72 14.43
C LEU A 271 -8.54 -2.45 15.05
N ILE A 272 -9.38 -2.62 16.07
CA ILE A 272 -9.97 -1.52 16.83
C ILE A 272 -8.90 -0.82 17.68
N ASP A 273 -8.04 -1.57 18.38
CA ASP A 273 -6.94 -1.01 19.18
C ASP A 273 -5.97 -0.18 18.31
N SER A 274 -5.71 -0.62 17.07
CA SER A 274 -4.93 0.15 16.09
C SER A 274 -5.64 1.46 15.72
N GLY A 275 -6.96 1.42 15.54
CA GLY A 275 -7.77 2.63 15.35
C GLY A 275 -7.63 3.62 16.51
N PHE A 276 -7.67 3.14 17.75
CA PHE A 276 -7.49 3.98 18.94
C PHE A 276 -6.06 4.54 19.05
N ALA A 277 -5.04 3.72 18.78
CA ALA A 277 -3.64 4.10 18.87
C ALA A 277 -3.23 5.19 17.87
N ARG A 278 -3.99 5.34 16.77
CA ARG A 278 -3.80 6.36 15.74
C ARG A 278 -4.49 7.69 16.04
N LEU A 279 -5.34 7.74 17.06
CA LEU A 279 -5.95 8.99 17.46
C LEU A 279 -4.88 9.93 18.03
N PRO A 280 -4.93 11.22 17.70
CA PRO A 280 -4.00 12.19 18.25
C PRO A 280 -4.21 12.31 19.77
N PRO A 281 -3.14 12.52 20.55
CA PRO A 281 -3.24 12.76 21.99
C PRO A 281 -4.11 13.99 22.27
N ALA A 282 -4.98 13.90 23.29
CA ALA A 282 -5.90 14.98 23.68
C ALA A 282 -5.22 16.34 23.97
N ASN A 283 -3.91 16.33 24.29
CA ASN A 283 -3.14 17.50 24.67
C ASN A 283 -2.28 18.07 23.53
N GLN A 284 -2.28 17.44 22.36
CA GLN A 284 -1.52 17.94 21.22
C GLN A 284 -2.40 18.95 20.47
N PRO A 285 -1.99 20.22 20.30
CA PRO A 285 -2.73 21.13 19.44
C PRO A 285 -2.74 20.51 18.05
N LEU A 286 -3.90 20.02 17.61
CA LEU A 286 -4.12 19.66 16.21
C LEU A 286 -3.61 20.85 15.43
N SER A 287 -2.54 20.68 14.64
CA SER A 287 -2.04 21.79 13.84
C SER A 287 -3.23 22.22 12.99
N LEU A 288 -3.75 23.41 13.27
CA LEU A 288 -4.92 24.01 12.62
C LEU A 288 -4.57 24.39 11.18
N GLN A 289 -4.13 23.42 10.37
CA GLN A 289 -4.63 23.38 9.01
C GLN A 289 -6.09 22.98 9.15
N GLN A 290 -6.98 23.77 8.55
CA GLN A 290 -8.41 23.54 8.57
C GLN A 290 -8.65 22.08 8.16
N GLN A 291 -8.99 21.23 9.14
CA GLN A 291 -9.39 19.88 8.84
C GLN A 291 -10.71 20.00 8.10
N ALA A 292 -10.80 19.36 6.94
CA ALA A 292 -12.06 19.30 6.22
C ALA A 292 -13.15 18.77 7.15
N SER A 293 -14.37 19.27 7.01
CA SER A 293 -15.46 18.95 7.91
C SER A 293 -15.75 17.44 8.00
N TYR A 294 -15.48 16.70 6.92
CA TYR A 294 -15.61 15.23 6.86
C TYR A 294 -14.58 14.47 7.71
N GLN A 295 -13.54 15.15 8.22
CA GLN A 295 -12.54 14.56 9.10
C GLN A 295 -13.19 14.14 10.42
N GLY A 296 -13.97 15.03 11.03
CA GLY A 296 -14.65 14.81 12.30
C GLY A 296 -13.80 15.16 13.53
N SER A 297 -14.43 15.16 14.71
CA SER A 297 -13.75 15.36 16.00
C SER A 297 -13.15 14.05 16.52
N ILE A 298 -12.15 14.13 17.40
CA ILE A 298 -11.57 12.95 18.08
C ILE A 298 -12.67 12.13 18.76
N ASP A 299 -13.61 12.78 19.44
CA ASP A 299 -14.74 12.12 20.10
C ASP A 299 -15.60 11.31 19.13
N ARG A 300 -15.81 11.83 17.91
CA ARG A 300 -16.57 11.11 16.87
C ARG A 300 -15.86 9.83 16.44
N HIS A 301 -14.54 9.85 16.31
CA HIS A 301 -13.78 8.63 16.01
C HIS A 301 -13.81 7.64 17.18
N VAL A 302 -13.75 8.12 18.43
CA VAL A 302 -13.89 7.28 19.62
C VAL A 302 -15.26 6.60 19.65
N GLU A 303 -16.34 7.31 19.33
CA GLU A 303 -17.69 6.74 19.21
C GLU A 303 -17.77 5.64 18.14
N LEU A 304 -17.19 5.87 16.96
CA LEU A 304 -17.16 4.89 15.88
C LEU A 304 -16.38 3.62 16.28
N LEU A 305 -15.22 3.79 16.92
CA LEU A 305 -14.41 2.66 17.38
C LEU A 305 -15.10 1.88 18.50
N LYS A 306 -15.82 2.55 19.42
CA LYS A 306 -16.67 1.87 20.40
C LYS A 306 -17.82 1.11 19.75
N THR A 307 -18.46 1.70 18.73
CA THR A 307 -19.48 0.99 17.94
C THR A 307 -18.89 -0.26 17.28
N ALA A 308 -17.64 -0.20 16.80
CA ALA A 308 -16.93 -1.36 16.28
C ALA A 308 -16.72 -2.46 17.35
N GLN A 309 -16.43 -2.09 18.60
CA GLN A 309 -16.30 -3.03 19.72
C GLN A 309 -17.61 -3.82 19.97
N ASP A 310 -18.76 -3.20 19.75
CA ASP A 310 -20.06 -3.85 19.90
C ASP A 310 -20.45 -4.70 18.67
N VAL A 311 -20.05 -4.26 17.47
CA VAL A 311 -20.38 -4.92 16.18
C VAL A 311 -19.50 -6.14 15.91
N PHE A 312 -18.19 -6.03 16.11
CA PHE A 312 -17.22 -7.04 15.68
C PHE A 312 -17.44 -8.43 16.31
N PRO A 313 -17.85 -8.57 17.58
CA PRO A 313 -18.22 -9.87 18.16
C PRO A 313 -19.31 -10.61 17.38
N HIS A 314 -20.19 -9.90 16.69
CA HIS A 314 -21.22 -10.49 15.81
C HIS A 314 -20.63 -10.87 14.45
N LEU A 315 -19.81 -9.99 13.85
CA LEU A 315 -19.18 -10.25 12.55
C LEU A 315 -18.26 -11.49 12.60
N VAL A 316 -17.44 -11.63 13.64
CA VAL A 316 -16.53 -12.79 13.78
C VAL A 316 -17.26 -14.12 14.02
N GLN A 317 -18.54 -14.07 14.40
CA GLN A 317 -19.40 -15.25 14.54
C GLN A 317 -20.20 -15.56 13.26
N HIS A 318 -20.15 -14.68 12.25
CA HIS A 318 -20.90 -14.88 11.01
C HIS A 318 -20.34 -16.10 10.23
N PRO A 319 -21.18 -17.04 9.74
CA PRO A 319 -20.71 -18.27 9.10
C PRO A 319 -19.77 -18.04 7.91
N GLU A 320 -20.06 -17.05 7.06
CA GLU A 320 -19.18 -16.73 5.91
C GLU A 320 -17.82 -16.20 6.34
N ILE A 321 -17.76 -15.46 7.45
CA ILE A 321 -16.52 -14.94 8.00
C ILE A 321 -15.70 -16.08 8.61
N GLN A 322 -16.32 -16.92 9.43
CA GLN A 322 -15.66 -18.07 10.05
C GLN A 322 -15.13 -19.08 9.02
N ALA A 323 -15.90 -19.35 7.97
CA ALA A 323 -15.49 -20.26 6.91
C ALA A 323 -14.28 -19.75 6.11
N ASN A 324 -14.00 -18.45 6.15
CA ASN A 324 -12.99 -17.77 5.34
C ASN A 324 -11.95 -17.00 6.17
N SER A 325 -11.86 -17.28 7.46
CA SER A 325 -10.89 -16.64 8.36
C SER A 325 -9.57 -17.38 8.46
N SER A 326 -9.31 -18.42 7.66
CA SER A 326 -8.07 -19.19 7.76
C SER A 326 -6.84 -18.28 7.63
N PRO A 327 -5.87 -18.33 8.57
CA PRO A 327 -4.60 -17.60 8.45
C PRO A 327 -3.90 -17.91 7.12
N THR A 328 -3.76 -16.89 6.28
CA THR A 328 -3.29 -17.01 4.91
C THR A 328 -2.19 -15.99 4.66
N LEU A 329 -1.04 -16.46 4.17
CA LEU A 329 -0.01 -15.58 3.63
C LEU A 329 -0.36 -15.25 2.18
N PHE A 330 -0.14 -14.02 1.74
CA PHE A 330 -0.24 -13.64 0.34
C PHE A 330 0.81 -12.59 0.00
N HIS A 331 1.16 -12.48 -1.28
CA HIS A 331 2.12 -11.48 -1.73
C HIS A 331 1.53 -10.07 -1.53
N PRO A 332 2.22 -9.16 -0.81
CA PRO A 332 1.64 -7.87 -0.40
C PRO A 332 1.46 -6.89 -1.57
N ASP A 333 2.20 -7.08 -2.66
CA ASP A 333 2.25 -6.16 -3.81
C ASP A 333 2.34 -6.91 -5.15
N LEU A 334 1.39 -7.82 -5.43
CA LEU A 334 1.46 -8.72 -6.60
C LEU A 334 1.13 -7.99 -7.92
N HIS A 335 2.01 -7.11 -8.35
CA HIS A 335 1.86 -6.29 -9.56
C HIS A 335 2.94 -6.59 -10.60
N LYS A 336 2.73 -6.16 -11.85
CA LYS A 336 3.67 -6.36 -12.96
C LYS A 336 5.10 -5.89 -12.66
N ARG A 337 5.26 -4.89 -11.80
CA ARG A 337 6.56 -4.35 -11.35
C ARG A 337 7.37 -5.28 -10.42
N ASN A 338 6.76 -6.35 -9.92
CA ASN A 338 7.38 -7.28 -8.97
C ASN A 338 7.47 -8.71 -9.53
N ILE A 339 7.16 -8.89 -10.81
CA ILE A 339 7.11 -10.18 -11.49
C ILE A 339 8.11 -10.15 -12.64
N PHE A 340 8.98 -11.14 -12.70
CA PHE A 340 9.89 -11.40 -13.81
C PHE A 340 9.40 -12.59 -14.60
N VAL A 341 9.51 -12.48 -15.93
CA VAL A 341 9.17 -13.55 -16.87
C VAL A 341 10.34 -13.83 -17.81
N SER A 342 10.35 -15.02 -18.42
CA SER A 342 11.33 -15.35 -19.45
C SER A 342 11.19 -14.41 -20.65
N GLN A 343 12.34 -13.98 -21.19
CA GLN A 343 12.39 -13.14 -22.38
C GLN A 343 11.89 -13.89 -23.64
N ASP A 344 12.10 -15.22 -23.68
CA ASP A 344 11.73 -16.05 -24.82
C ASP A 344 10.28 -16.55 -24.73
N ASP A 345 9.77 -16.77 -23.51
CA ASP A 345 8.38 -17.19 -23.28
C ASP A 345 7.78 -16.49 -22.04
N PRO A 346 6.93 -15.45 -22.23
CA PRO A 346 6.36 -14.69 -21.12
C PRO A 346 5.38 -15.50 -20.25
N THR A 347 5.10 -16.76 -20.61
CA THR A 347 4.31 -17.68 -19.78
C THR A 347 5.14 -18.41 -18.72
N ILE A 348 6.45 -18.21 -18.70
CA ILE A 348 7.34 -18.74 -17.67
C ILE A 348 7.69 -17.62 -16.68
N VAL A 349 7.16 -17.72 -15.47
CA VAL A 349 7.52 -16.81 -14.36
C VAL A 349 8.90 -17.22 -13.83
N THR A 350 9.85 -16.29 -13.85
CA THR A 350 11.25 -16.53 -13.46
C THR A 350 11.62 -15.90 -12.12
N GLY A 351 10.78 -15.00 -11.59
CA GLY A 351 10.99 -14.40 -10.28
C GLY A 351 9.77 -13.62 -9.79
N ILE A 352 9.48 -13.71 -8.50
CA ILE A 352 8.53 -12.86 -7.78
C ILE A 352 9.31 -12.22 -6.62
N ILE A 353 9.39 -10.89 -6.63
CA ILE A 353 10.21 -10.10 -5.71
C ILE A 353 9.35 -9.18 -4.86
N ASP A 354 10.00 -8.52 -3.89
CA ASP A 354 9.39 -7.54 -2.98
C ASP A 354 8.35 -8.12 -2.00
N TRP A 355 8.81 -9.07 -1.20
CA TRP A 355 8.06 -9.67 -0.09
C TRP A 355 8.02 -8.77 1.17
N GLN A 356 8.44 -7.51 1.05
CA GLN A 356 8.42 -6.56 2.16
C GLN A 356 6.99 -6.31 2.64
N GLY A 357 6.75 -6.46 3.95
CA GLY A 357 5.42 -6.28 4.54
C GLY A 357 4.46 -7.45 4.33
N ALA A 358 4.92 -8.57 3.73
CA ALA A 358 4.15 -9.79 3.66
C ALA A 358 3.72 -10.23 5.08
N SER A 359 2.45 -10.56 5.23
CA SER A 359 1.83 -10.88 6.52
C SER A 359 0.85 -12.04 6.34
N ILE A 360 0.54 -12.73 7.43
CA ILE A 360 -0.47 -13.76 7.52
C ILE A 360 -1.73 -13.09 8.04
N GLU A 361 -2.75 -13.03 7.20
CA GLU A 361 -4.03 -12.34 7.45
C GLU A 361 -5.19 -13.34 7.32
N PRO A 362 -6.40 -13.02 7.79
CA PRO A 362 -7.59 -13.75 7.36
C PRO A 362 -7.70 -13.73 5.84
N ALA A 363 -8.05 -14.85 5.21
CA ALA A 363 -8.09 -14.96 3.74
C ALA A 363 -8.96 -13.88 3.06
N PHE A 364 -10.01 -13.40 3.76
CA PHE A 364 -10.89 -12.34 3.27
C PHE A 364 -10.24 -10.95 3.22
N TYR A 365 -9.11 -10.75 3.89
CA TYR A 365 -8.38 -9.49 3.86
C TYR A 365 -7.83 -9.21 2.45
N TYR A 366 -7.49 -10.25 1.68
CA TYR A 366 -6.99 -10.13 0.31
C TYR A 366 -8.08 -10.17 -0.77
N ALA A 367 -9.36 -10.18 -0.39
CA ALA A 367 -10.44 -10.38 -1.35
C ALA A 367 -10.56 -9.21 -2.36
N ASP A 368 -10.24 -7.98 -1.96
CA ASP A 368 -10.29 -6.78 -2.79
C ASP A 368 -8.95 -6.40 -3.45
N GLU A 369 -7.87 -7.16 -3.20
CA GLU A 369 -6.57 -6.91 -3.82
C GLU A 369 -6.60 -7.34 -5.30
N ILE A 370 -6.60 -6.36 -6.21
CA ILE A 370 -6.62 -6.58 -7.66
C ILE A 370 -5.29 -6.14 -8.28
N PRO A 371 -4.49 -7.07 -8.84
CA PRO A 371 -3.28 -6.73 -9.57
C PRO A 371 -3.51 -5.81 -10.75
N ASP A 372 -2.48 -5.06 -11.11
CA ASP A 372 -2.50 -4.09 -12.20
C ASP A 372 -2.46 -4.74 -13.60
N PHE A 373 -2.22 -6.05 -13.69
CA PHE A 373 -2.41 -6.85 -14.90
C PHE A 373 -3.83 -7.41 -15.02
N ALA A 374 -4.68 -7.24 -14.00
CA ALA A 374 -6.04 -7.74 -13.93
C ALA A 374 -7.03 -6.63 -13.55
N LYS A 375 -6.76 -5.37 -13.92
CA LYS A 375 -7.66 -4.25 -13.62
C LYS A 375 -9.04 -4.48 -14.24
N ILE A 376 -10.07 -4.15 -13.48
CA ILE A 376 -11.45 -4.14 -13.96
C ILE A 376 -11.60 -2.95 -14.94
N PRO A 377 -12.11 -3.15 -16.16
CA PRO A 377 -12.41 -2.06 -17.07
C PRO A 377 -13.38 -1.06 -16.42
N ALA A 378 -13.12 0.24 -16.56
CA ALA A 378 -14.08 1.24 -16.09
C ALA A 378 -15.36 1.17 -16.92
N GLU A 379 -16.51 1.00 -16.28
CA GLU A 379 -17.80 0.88 -16.96
C GLU A 379 -18.05 2.10 -17.87
N GLY A 380 -18.31 1.87 -19.16
CA GLY A 380 -18.64 2.92 -20.13
C GLY A 380 -17.48 3.43 -21.00
N LEU A 381 -16.23 3.00 -20.75
CA LEU A 381 -15.15 3.09 -21.74
C LEU A 381 -15.27 1.93 -22.73
N PRO A 382 -14.85 2.08 -24.00
CA PRO A 382 -14.78 0.93 -24.90
C PRO A 382 -13.83 -0.08 -24.26
N ASP A 383 -14.37 -1.21 -23.80
CA ASP A 383 -13.62 -2.34 -23.30
C ASP A 383 -12.43 -2.56 -24.24
N SER A 384 -11.20 -2.51 -23.71
CA SER A 384 -10.24 -3.39 -24.34
C SER A 384 -10.73 -4.79 -23.95
N ALA A 385 -11.27 -5.54 -24.91
CA ALA A 385 -11.68 -6.94 -24.67
C ALA A 385 -10.56 -7.74 -23.97
N GLU A 386 -9.31 -7.31 -24.15
CA GLU A 386 -8.13 -7.77 -23.45
C GLU A 386 -8.16 -7.57 -21.91
N GLU A 387 -8.48 -6.39 -21.39
CA GLU A 387 -8.53 -6.14 -19.93
C GLU A 387 -9.59 -7.02 -19.26
N SER A 388 -10.77 -7.13 -19.88
CA SER A 388 -11.84 -8.02 -19.41
C SER A 388 -11.40 -9.48 -19.40
N LEU A 389 -10.71 -9.94 -20.45
CA LEU A 389 -10.12 -11.29 -20.51
C LEU A 389 -9.06 -11.50 -19.42
N CYS A 390 -8.21 -10.51 -19.15
CA CYS A 390 -7.18 -10.59 -18.13
C CYS A 390 -7.77 -10.67 -16.72
N TYR A 391 -8.78 -9.83 -16.42
CA TYR A 391 -9.52 -9.89 -15.16
C TYR A 391 -10.20 -11.25 -14.98
N GLN A 392 -10.93 -11.74 -15.98
CA GLN A 392 -11.57 -13.06 -15.93
C GLN A 392 -10.57 -14.20 -15.75
N ALA A 393 -9.43 -14.14 -16.44
CA ALA A 393 -8.37 -15.14 -16.29
C ALA A 393 -7.81 -15.17 -14.86
N TYR A 394 -7.66 -14.02 -14.23
CA TYR A 394 -7.20 -13.90 -12.85
C TYR A 394 -8.24 -14.41 -11.85
N GLU A 395 -9.51 -13.99 -11.99
CA GLU A 395 -10.63 -14.46 -11.17
C GLU A 395 -10.78 -15.99 -11.23
N VAL A 396 -10.80 -16.55 -12.44
CA VAL A 396 -10.87 -18.01 -12.65
C VAL A 396 -9.63 -18.70 -12.11
N GLY A 397 -8.45 -18.12 -12.32
CA GLY A 397 -7.19 -18.63 -11.81
C GLY A 397 -7.20 -18.76 -10.29
N LEU A 398 -7.65 -17.73 -9.57
CA LEU A 398 -7.78 -17.79 -8.12
C LEU A 398 -8.87 -18.74 -7.67
N ALA A 399 -10.03 -18.76 -8.32
CA ALA A 399 -11.12 -19.67 -7.96
C ALA A 399 -10.73 -21.14 -8.11
N LEU A 400 -9.98 -21.49 -9.17
CA LEU A 400 -9.59 -22.86 -9.47
C LEU A 400 -8.31 -23.30 -8.75
N LEU A 401 -7.29 -22.44 -8.75
CA LEU A 401 -5.96 -22.80 -8.25
C LEU A 401 -5.81 -22.43 -6.78
N ALA A 402 -6.46 -21.38 -6.29
CA ALA A 402 -6.37 -20.93 -4.90
C ALA A 402 -7.76 -20.84 -4.22
N PRO A 403 -8.48 -21.96 -4.01
CA PRO A 403 -9.87 -21.93 -3.58
C PRO A 403 -10.15 -21.12 -2.31
N ARG A 404 -9.22 -21.09 -1.34
CA ARG A 404 -9.33 -20.26 -0.12
C ARG A 404 -9.47 -18.76 -0.45
N LEU A 405 -8.65 -18.27 -1.39
CA LEU A 405 -8.69 -16.87 -1.84
C LEU A 405 -9.85 -16.63 -2.82
N GLY A 406 -10.18 -17.59 -3.67
CA GLY A 406 -11.30 -17.47 -4.60
C GLY A 406 -12.68 -17.48 -3.92
N ALA A 407 -12.82 -18.16 -2.78
CA ALA A 407 -14.07 -18.18 -2.02
C ALA A 407 -14.34 -16.84 -1.34
N THR A 408 -13.31 -16.16 -0.84
CA THR A 408 -13.47 -14.90 -0.10
C THR A 408 -13.95 -13.75 -0.98
N ARG A 409 -13.61 -13.77 -2.28
CA ARG A 409 -14.09 -12.79 -3.28
C ARG A 409 -15.60 -12.83 -3.55
N LYS A 410 -16.29 -13.88 -3.09
CA LYS A 410 -17.74 -14.04 -3.23
C LYS A 410 -18.53 -13.59 -2.00
N ILE A 411 -17.84 -13.29 -0.91
CA ILE A 411 -18.47 -12.80 0.33
C ILE A 411 -19.01 -11.41 0.08
N ASP A 412 -20.18 -11.09 0.64
CA ASP A 412 -20.73 -9.74 0.58
C ASP A 412 -19.76 -8.76 1.25
N GLU A 413 -19.28 -7.78 0.48
CA GLU A 413 -18.34 -6.75 0.93
C GLU A 413 -18.85 -5.98 2.15
N THR A 414 -20.17 -5.94 2.38
CA THR A 414 -20.78 -5.36 3.59
C THR A 414 -20.33 -6.06 4.88
N LEU A 415 -19.93 -7.33 4.81
CA LEU A 415 -19.35 -8.09 5.93
C LEU A 415 -17.84 -7.83 6.11
N LEU A 416 -17.13 -7.48 5.02
CA LEU A 416 -15.66 -7.39 5.00
C LEU A 416 -15.14 -5.98 5.25
N ARG A 417 -15.79 -4.97 4.67
CA ARG A 417 -15.35 -3.57 4.75
C ARG A 417 -15.22 -3.03 6.19
N PRO A 418 -16.07 -3.38 7.18
CA PRO A 418 -15.83 -2.96 8.57
C PRO A 418 -14.42 -3.28 9.08
N PHE A 419 -13.89 -4.47 8.78
CA PHE A 419 -12.53 -4.87 9.15
C PHE A 419 -11.46 -4.01 8.45
N ARG A 420 -11.69 -3.65 7.18
CA ARG A 420 -10.74 -2.86 6.37
C ARG A 420 -10.73 -1.37 6.71
N TYR A 421 -11.80 -0.83 7.31
CA TYR A 421 -11.94 0.62 7.54
C TYR A 421 -11.78 1.06 9.00
N CYS A 422 -12.11 0.23 9.99
CA CYS A 422 -12.12 0.65 11.40
C CYS A 422 -10.79 1.26 11.86
N HIS A 423 -9.67 0.62 11.53
CA HIS A 423 -8.31 1.04 11.88
C HIS A 423 -7.83 2.29 11.13
N ARG A 424 -8.59 2.76 10.12
CA ARG A 424 -8.25 3.90 9.26
C ARG A 424 -9.08 5.15 9.56
N THR A 425 -9.99 5.10 10.55
CA THR A 425 -10.97 6.17 10.77
C THR A 425 -10.33 7.54 10.97
N TRP A 426 -9.18 7.65 11.64
CA TRP A 426 -8.48 8.93 11.76
C TRP A 426 -7.84 9.36 10.44
N ARG A 427 -7.22 8.43 9.70
CA ARG A 427 -6.53 8.74 8.44
C ARG A 427 -7.48 9.21 7.35
N ASP A 428 -8.61 8.54 7.20
CA ASP A 428 -9.53 8.78 6.08
C ASP A 428 -10.68 9.75 6.45
N GLY A 429 -10.80 10.10 7.73
CA GLY A 429 -11.93 10.83 8.30
C GLY A 429 -13.04 9.90 8.84
N PHE A 430 -13.98 10.47 9.59
CA PHE A 430 -15.05 9.68 10.24
C PHE A 430 -16.05 9.09 9.21
N THR A 431 -16.16 9.74 8.06
CA THR A 431 -17.20 9.49 7.04
C THR A 431 -17.15 8.08 6.43
N PRO A 432 -16.00 7.53 5.97
CA PRO A 432 -15.98 6.23 5.31
C PRO A 432 -16.35 5.09 6.25
N PHE A 433 -15.83 5.06 7.47
CA PHE A 433 -16.17 3.99 8.40
C PHE A 433 -17.64 4.08 8.86
N THR A 434 -18.17 5.30 9.04
CA THR A 434 -19.61 5.51 9.27
C THR A 434 -20.45 4.94 8.12
N HIS A 435 -20.01 5.13 6.87
CA HIS A 435 -20.68 4.57 5.68
C HIS A 435 -20.77 3.05 5.73
N GLU A 436 -19.66 2.38 6.03
CA GLU A 436 -19.64 0.92 6.10
C GLU A 436 -20.52 0.38 7.23
N LEU A 437 -20.54 1.05 8.39
CA LEU A 437 -21.45 0.70 9.49
C LEU A 437 -22.91 0.87 9.11
N MET A 438 -23.28 1.95 8.41
CA MET A 438 -24.66 2.17 7.98
C MET A 438 -25.11 1.15 6.92
N ARG A 439 -24.25 0.82 5.96
CA ARG A 439 -24.53 -0.25 4.98
C ARG A 439 -24.75 -1.60 5.65
N LEU A 440 -23.91 -1.91 6.66
CA LEU A 440 -24.05 -3.12 7.46
C LEU A 440 -25.35 -3.12 8.25
N LYS A 441 -25.72 -2.00 8.88
CA LYS A 441 -27.00 -1.85 9.59
C LYS A 441 -28.19 -2.09 8.67
N ASP A 442 -28.22 -1.46 7.50
CA ASP A 442 -29.30 -1.58 6.52
C ASP A 442 -29.44 -3.00 5.95
N SER A 443 -28.35 -3.75 5.92
CA SER A 443 -28.29 -5.12 5.41
C SER A 443 -28.33 -6.19 6.51
N TRP A 444 -28.37 -5.81 7.80
CA TRP A 444 -28.17 -6.70 8.94
C TRP A 444 -29.07 -7.95 8.90
N GLY A 445 -30.39 -7.75 8.75
CA GLY A 445 -31.33 -8.86 8.66
C GLY A 445 -31.19 -9.67 7.36
N LYS A 446 -30.82 -9.03 6.24
CA LYS A 446 -30.63 -9.70 4.94
C LYS A 446 -29.38 -10.58 4.92
N LEU A 447 -28.36 -10.17 5.66
CA LEU A 447 -27.12 -10.92 5.86
C LEU A 447 -27.30 -12.09 6.85
N GLY A 448 -28.48 -12.26 7.45
CA GLY A 448 -28.81 -13.44 8.25
C GLY A 448 -28.44 -13.33 9.74
N PHE A 449 -28.08 -12.15 10.24
CA PHE A 449 -27.87 -11.92 11.66
C PHE A 449 -29.19 -12.07 12.44
N GLN A 450 -29.18 -12.91 13.48
CA GLN A 450 -30.38 -13.24 14.28
C GLN A 450 -30.59 -12.30 15.47
N ARG A 451 -29.53 -11.65 15.93
CA ARG A 451 -29.58 -10.70 17.05
C ARG A 451 -29.90 -9.31 16.55
N ASP A 452 -30.43 -8.47 17.43
CA ASP A 452 -30.64 -7.05 17.13
C ASP A 452 -29.31 -6.39 16.73
N CYS A 453 -29.38 -5.48 15.76
CA CYS A 453 -28.20 -4.77 15.29
C CYS A 453 -27.67 -3.84 16.40
N PRO A 454 -26.42 -4.00 16.85
CA PRO A 454 -25.85 -3.15 17.90
C PRO A 454 -25.53 -1.73 17.40
N ILE A 455 -25.59 -1.48 16.09
CA ILE A 455 -25.32 -0.18 15.49
C ILE A 455 -26.45 0.78 15.85
N PRO A 456 -26.18 1.91 16.53
CA PRO A 456 -27.21 2.88 16.90
C PRO A 456 -27.98 3.42 15.71
N THR A 457 -29.25 3.80 15.92
CA THR A 457 -30.04 4.48 14.88
C THR A 457 -29.73 5.96 14.91
N MET A 458 -29.30 6.51 13.78
CA MET A 458 -29.07 7.95 13.65
C MET A 458 -30.40 8.69 13.64
N GLY A 459 -30.47 9.80 14.37
CA GLY A 459 -31.59 10.74 14.28
C GLY A 459 -31.66 11.40 12.89
N ALA A 460 -32.80 12.01 12.55
CA ALA A 460 -32.97 12.66 11.25
C ALA A 460 -31.93 13.77 10.99
N GLU A 461 -31.62 14.57 12.01
CA GLU A 461 -30.60 15.63 11.93
C GLU A 461 -29.19 15.07 11.77
N GLU A 462 -28.82 14.04 12.54
CA GLU A 462 -27.52 13.37 12.44
C GLU A 462 -27.35 12.72 11.07
N LYS A 463 -28.40 12.07 10.55
CA LYS A 463 -28.40 11.49 9.21
C LYS A 463 -28.20 12.55 8.13
N SER A 464 -28.91 13.67 8.21
CA SER A 464 -28.76 14.79 7.27
C SER A 464 -27.34 15.37 7.31
N PHE A 465 -26.78 15.57 8.50
CA PHE A 465 -25.40 16.03 8.67
C PHE A 465 -24.40 15.03 8.06
N TYR A 466 -24.57 13.74 8.34
CA TYR A 466 -23.71 12.69 7.79
C TYR A 466 -23.78 12.63 6.25
N GLU A 467 -24.98 12.69 5.67
CA GLU A 467 -25.15 12.66 4.20
C GLU A 467 -24.48 13.87 3.52
N GLU A 468 -24.52 15.04 4.16
CA GLU A 468 -23.78 16.21 3.72
C GLU A 468 -22.27 15.97 3.76
N GLN A 469 -21.73 15.46 4.88
CA GLN A 469 -20.30 15.16 5.02
C GLN A 469 -19.83 14.08 4.05
N LEU A 470 -20.66 13.06 3.78
CA LEU A 470 -20.40 12.06 2.76
C LEU A 470 -20.31 12.68 1.37
N GLY A 471 -21.22 13.59 1.03
CA GLY A 471 -21.17 14.30 -0.24
C GLY A 471 -19.99 15.25 -0.40
N ILE A 472 -19.45 15.80 0.70
CA ILE A 472 -18.21 16.60 0.73
C ILE A 472 -17.00 15.68 0.52
N TYR A 473 -16.95 14.56 1.24
CA TYR A 473 -15.91 13.55 1.12
C TYR A 473 -15.83 12.96 -0.29
N ASP A 474 -16.96 12.55 -0.86
CA ASP A 474 -17.04 12.04 -2.23
C ASP A 474 -16.54 13.07 -3.25
N GLY A 475 -16.97 14.33 -3.10
CA GLY A 475 -16.52 15.42 -3.98
C GLY A 475 -15.02 15.69 -3.87
N MET A 476 -14.44 15.53 -2.68
CA MET A 476 -12.99 15.62 -2.48
C MET A 476 -12.26 14.45 -3.16
N LEU A 477 -12.77 13.22 -3.04
CA LEU A 477 -12.17 12.06 -3.72
C LEU A 477 -12.21 12.20 -5.24
N GLU A 478 -13.34 12.65 -5.80
CA GLU A 478 -13.48 12.93 -7.23
C GLU A 478 -12.50 14.02 -7.68
N PHE A 479 -12.47 15.14 -6.95
CA PHE A 479 -11.53 16.23 -7.22
C PHE A 479 -10.07 15.77 -7.20
N ARG A 480 -9.69 14.95 -6.19
CA ARG A 480 -8.34 14.39 -6.07
C ARG A 480 -8.01 13.48 -7.24
N ARG A 481 -8.92 12.58 -7.62
CA ARG A 481 -8.75 11.68 -8.76
C ARG A 481 -8.53 12.46 -10.05
N ASP A 482 -9.40 13.43 -10.34
CA ASP A 482 -9.33 14.21 -11.58
C ASP A 482 -8.02 15.00 -11.65
N MET A 483 -7.57 15.57 -10.54
CA MET A 483 -6.28 16.27 -10.47
C MET A 483 -5.09 15.31 -10.65
N ILE A 484 -5.13 14.12 -10.06
CA ILE A 484 -4.11 13.08 -10.24
C ILE A 484 -3.99 12.70 -11.73
N GLU A 485 -5.12 12.48 -12.40
CA GLU A 485 -5.19 12.12 -13.81
C GLU A 485 -4.67 13.26 -14.71
N ILE A 486 -5.14 14.49 -14.48
CA ILE A 486 -4.73 15.68 -15.25
C ILE A 486 -3.24 15.94 -15.14
N LEU A 487 -2.68 15.85 -13.92
CA LEU A 487 -1.26 16.10 -13.68
C LEU A 487 -0.39 14.87 -14.01
N GLY A 488 -1.00 13.70 -14.16
CA GLY A 488 -0.32 12.41 -14.36
C GLY A 488 0.67 12.13 -13.23
N ILE A 489 0.23 12.25 -11.99
CA ILE A 489 1.03 12.06 -10.76
C ILE A 489 0.54 10.83 -10.00
N GLU A 490 1.22 10.49 -8.91
CA GLU A 490 0.79 9.43 -7.99
C GLU A 490 -0.20 9.96 -6.94
N GLU A 491 -0.92 9.05 -6.26
CA GLU A 491 -1.92 9.40 -5.25
C GLU A 491 -1.36 10.23 -4.09
N ASP A 492 -0.11 9.97 -3.70
CA ASP A 492 0.61 10.70 -2.66
C ASP A 492 1.24 12.01 -3.15
N GLY A 493 1.02 12.35 -4.42
CA GLY A 493 1.60 13.52 -5.07
C GLY A 493 3.04 13.34 -5.53
N TRP A 494 3.54 12.10 -5.60
CA TRP A 494 4.86 11.82 -6.16
C TRP A 494 4.91 12.13 -7.67
N VAL A 495 6.05 12.67 -8.08
CA VAL A 495 6.38 13.04 -9.45
C VAL A 495 7.82 12.62 -9.74
N SER A 496 8.07 12.05 -10.92
CA SER A 496 9.44 11.75 -11.33
C SER A 496 10.30 13.02 -11.43
N ALA A 497 11.60 12.88 -11.15
CA ALA A 497 12.52 14.02 -11.13
C ALA A 497 12.59 14.76 -12.48
N GLU A 498 12.37 14.04 -13.59
CA GLU A 498 12.39 14.57 -14.95
C GLU A 498 11.18 15.43 -15.28
N ARG A 499 10.01 15.10 -14.71
CA ARG A 499 8.75 15.82 -14.92
C ARG A 499 8.48 16.90 -13.88
N TRP A 500 9.35 17.04 -12.89
CA TRP A 500 9.09 17.87 -11.71
C TRP A 500 8.74 19.32 -12.03
N GLU A 501 9.57 20.02 -12.82
CA GLU A 501 9.35 21.45 -13.09
C GLU A 501 8.10 21.69 -13.94
N GLU A 502 7.80 20.80 -14.88
CA GLU A 502 6.59 20.85 -15.70
C GLU A 502 5.34 20.64 -14.84
N VAL A 503 5.28 19.55 -14.08
CA VAL A 503 4.14 19.19 -13.24
C VAL A 503 3.92 20.21 -12.14
N LYS A 504 5.01 20.71 -11.54
CA LYS A 504 4.93 21.79 -10.54
C LYS A 504 4.28 23.04 -11.12
N LYS A 505 4.66 23.44 -12.33
CA LYS A 505 4.04 24.59 -13.02
C LYS A 505 2.58 24.32 -13.39
N ALA A 506 2.28 23.11 -13.87
CA ALA A 506 0.91 22.70 -14.19
C ALA A 506 0.02 22.69 -12.94
N HIS A 507 0.52 22.18 -11.82
CA HIS A 507 -0.17 22.18 -10.52
C HIS A 507 -0.46 23.61 -10.02
N GLN A 508 0.51 24.53 -10.15
CA GLN A 508 0.30 25.95 -9.83
C GLN A 508 -0.77 26.59 -10.71
N GLY A 509 -0.67 26.42 -12.03
CA GLY A 509 -1.66 26.98 -12.97
C GLY A 509 -3.06 26.38 -12.80
N PHE A 510 -3.15 25.09 -12.45
CA PHE A 510 -4.40 24.40 -12.12
C PHE A 510 -5.05 25.02 -10.87
N ASN A 511 -4.26 25.29 -9.82
CA ASN A 511 -4.75 25.96 -8.63
C ASN A 511 -5.22 27.40 -8.89
N GLU A 512 -4.41 28.21 -9.56
CA GLU A 512 -4.73 29.60 -9.90
C GLU A 512 -6.03 29.69 -10.71
N THR A 513 -6.17 28.84 -11.74
CA THR A 513 -7.37 28.79 -12.59
C THR A 513 -8.62 28.46 -11.78
N LEU A 514 -8.54 27.55 -10.82
CA LEU A 514 -9.67 27.21 -9.96
C LEU A 514 -9.98 28.33 -8.97
N MET A 515 -8.97 28.91 -8.34
CA MET A 515 -9.12 30.02 -7.38
C MET A 515 -9.76 31.27 -8.02
N ASP A 516 -9.39 31.60 -9.25
CA ASP A 516 -9.93 32.73 -10.01
C ASP A 516 -11.39 32.53 -10.42
N ARG A 517 -11.80 31.27 -10.64
CA ARG A 517 -13.17 30.91 -11.00
C ARG A 517 -14.12 30.84 -9.80
N MET A 518 -13.60 30.78 -8.58
CA MET A 518 -14.44 30.81 -7.38
C MET A 518 -15.07 32.20 -7.22
N GLU A 519 -16.38 32.23 -7.03
CA GLU A 519 -17.17 33.48 -7.02
C GLU A 519 -17.00 34.28 -5.72
N ASN A 520 -16.71 33.60 -4.60
CA ASN A 520 -16.62 34.22 -3.28
C ASN A 520 -15.45 33.65 -2.43
N ASP A 521 -15.13 34.34 -1.34
CA ASP A 521 -14.01 33.97 -0.47
C ASP A 521 -14.26 32.69 0.34
N GLU A 522 -15.53 32.36 0.61
CA GLU A 522 -15.93 31.13 1.30
C GLU A 522 -15.58 29.89 0.45
N SER A 523 -15.95 29.88 -0.83
CA SER A 523 -15.60 28.81 -1.79
C SER A 523 -14.08 28.70 -1.99
N ARG A 524 -13.35 29.82 -2.01
CA ARG A 524 -11.87 29.81 -2.05
C ARG A 524 -11.30 29.18 -0.77
N GLN A 525 -11.91 29.42 0.38
CA GLN A 525 -11.50 28.83 1.64
C GLN A 525 -11.80 27.33 1.71
N GLU A 526 -12.96 26.91 1.22
CA GLU A 526 -13.30 25.49 1.07
C GLU A 526 -12.31 24.78 0.13
N LEU A 527 -11.98 25.38 -1.02
CA LEU A 527 -10.99 24.83 -1.95
C LEU A 527 -9.64 24.62 -1.27
N ARG A 528 -9.16 25.60 -0.46
CA ARG A 528 -7.92 25.46 0.32
C ARG A 528 -7.98 24.31 1.32
N THR A 529 -9.15 24.05 1.88
CA THR A 529 -9.35 23.00 2.89
C THR A 529 -9.30 21.60 2.27
N ILE A 530 -9.79 21.43 1.04
CA ILE A 530 -9.77 20.15 0.32
C ILE A 530 -8.54 19.97 -0.58
N TRP A 531 -7.71 21.00 -0.73
CA TRP A 531 -6.53 20.95 -1.59
C TRP A 531 -5.46 20.03 -0.99
N PRO A 532 -5.06 18.95 -1.67
CA PRO A 532 -4.26 17.90 -1.04
C PRO A 532 -2.74 18.18 -1.02
N PHE A 533 -2.26 19.28 -1.60
CA PHE A 533 -0.81 19.53 -1.79
C PHE A 533 -0.31 20.92 -1.31
N ASP A 534 0.87 20.96 -0.72
CA ASP A 534 1.39 22.14 -0.01
C ASP A 534 1.69 23.37 -0.88
N GLN A 535 2.16 23.18 -2.11
CA GLN A 535 2.83 24.27 -2.87
C GLN A 535 1.93 25.43 -3.30
N CYS A 536 0.62 25.27 -3.16
CA CYS A 536 -0.38 26.28 -3.48
C CYS A 536 -1.00 26.95 -2.25
N GLN A 537 -0.50 26.63 -1.04
CA GLN A 537 -0.98 27.22 0.21
C GLN A 537 -0.08 28.37 0.70
N PRO A 538 -0.62 29.42 1.35
CA PRO A 538 0.18 30.54 1.86
C PRO A 538 1.27 30.09 2.83
N ARG A 539 2.48 30.66 2.69
CA ARG A 539 3.74 30.35 3.42
C ARG A 539 3.69 30.36 4.96
N ALA A 540 2.58 30.72 5.60
CA ALA A 540 2.51 31.01 7.03
C ALA A 540 2.33 29.78 7.95
N GLN A 541 2.40 28.55 7.46
CA GLN A 541 2.11 27.36 8.27
C GLN A 541 3.05 26.19 7.96
N LEU A 542 4.32 26.25 8.39
CA LEU A 542 5.17 25.05 8.43
C LEU A 542 6.14 25.10 9.62
N HIS A 543 5.76 24.43 10.72
CA HIS A 543 6.68 23.82 11.68
C HIS A 543 6.21 22.37 11.86
N ARG A 544 6.75 21.46 11.05
CA ARG A 544 6.25 20.08 10.90
C ARG A 544 7.41 19.12 10.67
N GLU A 545 8.06 18.67 11.75
CA GLU A 545 9.03 17.56 11.68
C GLU A 545 8.39 16.20 12.01
N THR A 546 7.19 16.18 12.60
CA THR A 546 6.55 14.96 13.12
C THR A 546 5.57 14.26 12.15
N LEU A 547 5.14 14.91 11.06
CA LEU A 547 3.97 14.45 10.30
C LEU A 547 4.17 13.23 9.40
N ILE A 548 5.35 13.05 8.81
CA ILE A 548 5.52 11.95 7.84
C ILE A 548 5.37 10.60 8.54
N HIS A 549 5.95 10.45 9.73
CA HIS A 549 5.79 9.20 10.47
C HIS A 549 4.35 8.97 10.94
N GLU A 550 3.52 10.02 11.06
CA GLU A 550 2.08 9.90 11.34
C GLU A 550 1.26 9.57 10.07
N GLU A 551 1.65 10.05 8.88
CA GLU A 551 0.97 9.70 7.61
C GLU A 551 1.17 8.23 7.22
N TYR A 552 2.34 7.65 7.56
CA TYR A 552 2.66 6.25 7.29
C TYR A 552 2.44 5.31 8.49
N ARG A 553 2.04 5.83 9.66
CA ARG A 553 1.57 5.01 10.80
C ARG A 553 0.09 4.77 10.70
#